data_AF-A0A3A5UTJ8-F1
#
_entry.id   AF-A0A3A5UTJ8-F1
#
_cell.length_a   1.000
_cell.length_b   1.000
_cell.length_c   1.000
_cell.angle_alpha   90.00
_cell.angle_beta   90.00
_cell.angle_gamma   90.00
#
_symmetry.space_group_name_H-M   'P 1'
#
loop_
_entity.id
_entity.type
_entity.pdbx_description
1 polymer ?
#
loop_
_entity_poly.entity_id
_entity_poly.type
_entity_poly.pdbx_seq_one_letter_code
_entity_poly.pdbx_strand_id
1 'polypeptide(L)'
;MVKSIEITKASIRARLIIDAEVKMNDPTDYDFSPRANMNGNVLQIHNEGDEESNSTIELDDEQMTVLERDRFVELRVKFSVQGMHGVLTHKTKIVRDGPNSKKLAEPRWKTVLPIVL
;
A
#
# COMPACT_ATOMS: atom_id res chain seq x y z
N MET A 1 12.77 4.59 -7.56
CA MET A 1 12.74 4.69 -6.10
C MET A 1 11.39 5.05 -5.54
N VAL A 2 10.95 4.27 -4.56
CA VAL A 2 9.82 4.59 -3.69
C VAL A 2 10.07 5.92 -3.01
N LYS A 3 9.04 6.77 -2.94
CA LYS A 3 9.10 8.04 -2.24
C LYS A 3 8.55 7.94 -0.82
N SER A 4 7.42 7.26 -0.68
CA SER A 4 6.76 7.08 0.61
C SER A 4 5.79 5.92 0.55
N ILE A 5 5.65 5.24 1.67
CA ILE A 5 4.64 4.22 1.92
C ILE A 5 3.68 4.78 2.97
N GLU A 6 2.38 4.59 2.78
CA GLU A 6 1.35 5.05 3.72
C GLU A 6 0.34 3.92 3.95
N ILE A 7 0.34 3.34 5.15
CA ILE A 7 -0.68 2.36 5.54
C ILE A 7 -1.99 3.11 5.77
N THR A 8 -3.01 2.73 5.01
CA THR A 8 -4.34 3.34 5.07
C THR A 8 -5.30 2.57 5.97
N LYS A 9 -5.12 1.25 6.09
CA LYS A 9 -6.02 0.37 6.85
C LYS A 9 -5.39 -0.98 7.19
N ALA A 10 -5.68 -1.47 8.40
CA ALA A 10 -5.58 -2.88 8.76
C ALA A 10 -6.98 -3.50 8.89
N SER A 11 -7.17 -4.73 8.42
CA SER A 11 -8.43 -5.45 8.58
C SER A 11 -8.26 -6.97 8.55
N ILE A 12 -9.16 -7.67 9.23
CA ILE A 12 -9.19 -9.13 9.25
C ILE A 12 -10.24 -9.61 8.24
N ARG A 13 -9.86 -10.58 7.40
CA ARG A 13 -10.82 -11.43 6.66
C ARG A 13 -10.46 -12.90 6.87
N ALA A 14 -9.75 -13.49 5.90
CA ALA A 14 -9.17 -14.83 6.07
C ALA A 14 -7.82 -14.77 6.81
N ARG A 15 -7.10 -13.66 6.63
CA ARG A 15 -5.82 -13.31 7.23
C ARG A 15 -5.79 -11.80 7.50
N LEU A 16 -4.75 -11.32 8.18
CA LEU A 16 -4.52 -9.89 8.34
C LEU A 16 -4.23 -9.24 6.97
N ILE A 17 -5.03 -8.26 6.60
CA ILE A 17 -4.91 -7.48 5.35
C ILE A 17 -4.46 -6.08 5.71
N ILE A 18 -3.42 -5.62 5.04
CA ILE A 18 -2.90 -4.26 5.11
C ILE A 18 -3.13 -3.58 3.77
N ASP A 19 -3.93 -2.52 3.76
CA ASP A 19 -4.07 -1.64 2.60
C ASP A 19 -3.08 -0.48 2.72
N ALA A 20 -2.20 -0.32 1.73
CA ALA A 20 -1.21 0.74 1.68
C ALA A 20 -1.27 1.52 0.35
N GLU A 21 -0.95 2.81 0.42
CA GLU A 21 -0.65 3.64 -0.73
C GLU A 21 0.87 3.80 -0.85
N VAL A 22 1.39 3.59 -2.06
CA VAL A 22 2.82 3.73 -2.35
C VAL A 22 2.99 4.80 -3.40
N LYS A 23 3.72 5.86 -3.04
CA LYS A 23 4.09 6.95 -3.93
C LYS A 23 5.46 6.64 -4.53
N MET A 24 5.53 6.56 -5.85
CA MET A 24 6.78 6.43 -6.59
C MET A 24 7.28 7.80 -7.04
N ASN A 25 8.61 7.95 -7.16
CA ASN A 25 9.21 9.17 -7.70
C ASN A 25 9.05 9.26 -9.23
N ASP A 26 9.28 8.15 -9.94
CA ASP A 26 9.20 8.08 -11.40
C ASP A 26 8.26 6.93 -11.87
N PRO A 27 7.55 7.08 -12.99
CA PRO A 27 6.73 6.01 -13.57
C PRO A 27 7.50 4.76 -14.01
N THR A 28 8.81 4.88 -14.24
CA THR A 28 9.70 3.79 -14.65
C THR A 28 10.44 3.15 -13.49
N ASP A 29 10.08 3.53 -12.26
CA ASP A 29 10.61 2.91 -11.05
C ASP A 29 9.92 1.57 -10.79
N TYR A 30 10.67 0.48 -10.91
CA TYR A 30 10.20 -0.89 -10.66
C TYR A 30 10.78 -1.49 -9.37
N ASP A 31 11.39 -0.67 -8.51
CA ASP A 31 12.19 -1.08 -7.35
C ASP A 31 11.38 -1.27 -6.06
N PHE A 32 10.07 -1.49 -6.16
CA PHE A 32 9.23 -1.75 -5.00
C PHE A 32 9.26 -3.22 -4.60
N SER A 33 10.03 -3.51 -3.55
CA SER A 33 10.20 -4.82 -2.91
C SER A 33 9.85 -4.72 -1.42
N PRO A 34 8.56 -4.78 -1.06
CA PRO A 34 8.13 -4.57 0.32
C PRO A 34 8.57 -5.69 1.25
N ARG A 35 8.80 -5.32 2.51
CA ARG A 35 9.12 -6.20 3.64
C ARG A 35 8.24 -5.83 4.82
N ALA A 36 7.85 -6.82 5.60
CA ALA A 36 7.01 -6.66 6.77
C ALA A 36 7.77 -7.13 8.00
N ASN A 37 8.00 -6.20 8.93
CA ASN A 37 8.65 -6.45 10.20
C ASN A 37 7.67 -6.18 11.33
N MET A 38 7.86 -6.86 12.45
CA MET A 38 7.03 -6.68 13.63
C MET A 38 7.89 -6.23 14.81
N ASN A 39 7.45 -5.21 15.54
CA ASN A 39 8.06 -4.80 16.80
C ASN A 39 6.97 -4.69 17.88
N GLY A 40 6.85 -5.71 18.71
CA GLY A 40 5.77 -5.83 19.69
C GLY A 40 4.41 -5.91 18.99
N ASN A 41 3.60 -4.87 19.15
CA ASN A 41 2.26 -4.73 18.54
C ASN A 41 2.26 -3.75 17.34
N VAL A 42 3.44 -3.27 16.92
CA VAL A 42 3.58 -2.35 15.79
C VAL A 42 4.04 -3.13 14.58
N LEU A 43 3.20 -3.15 13.54
CA LEU A 43 3.57 -3.68 12.23
C LEU A 43 4.23 -2.58 11.41
N GLN A 44 5.40 -2.87 10.85
CA GLN A 44 6.13 -1.96 9.98
C GLN A 44 6.23 -2.54 8.56
N ILE A 45 5.85 -1.75 7.57
CA ILE A 45 6.10 -2.03 6.16
C ILE A 45 7.18 -1.07 5.66
N HIS A 46 8.23 -1.61 5.04
CA HIS A 46 9.30 -0.83 4.43
C HIS A 46 9.69 -1.43 3.07
N ASN A 47 10.46 -0.67 2.28
CA ASN A 47 11.00 -1.17 1.03
C ASN A 47 12.39 -1.76 1.25
N GLU A 48 12.72 -2.86 0.57
CA GLU A 48 14.04 -3.46 0.64
C GLU A 48 15.12 -2.47 0.17
N GLY A 49 16.17 -2.30 0.98
CA GLY A 49 17.26 -1.36 0.69
C GLY A 49 16.94 0.11 0.99
N ASP A 50 15.74 0.43 1.47
CA ASP A 50 15.33 1.79 1.86
C ASP A 50 14.48 1.75 3.15
N GLU A 51 15.16 1.98 4.28
CA GLU A 51 14.53 2.06 5.61
C GLU A 51 13.85 3.42 5.88
N GLU A 52 14.14 4.46 5.08
CA GLU A 52 13.52 5.78 5.23
C GLU A 52 12.06 5.75 4.74
N SER A 53 11.80 5.05 3.64
CA SER A 53 10.46 4.82 3.11
C SER A 53 9.72 3.72 3.88
N ASN A 54 9.37 3.97 5.14
CA ASN A 54 8.61 3.05 5.97
C ASN A 54 7.25 3.61 6.40
N SER A 55 6.36 2.72 6.80
CA SER A 55 5.07 3.04 7.39
C SER A 55 4.74 2.05 8.49
N THR A 56 4.16 2.53 9.58
CA THR A 56 3.82 1.73 10.75
C THR A 56 2.34 1.80 11.05
N ILE A 57 1.82 0.75 11.66
CA ILE A 57 0.47 0.70 12.21
C ILE A 57 0.46 -0.13 13.48
N GLU A 58 -0.25 0.36 14.50
CA GLU A 58 -0.52 -0.41 15.71
C GLU A 58 -1.67 -1.37 15.41
N LEU A 59 -1.48 -2.64 15.75
CA LEU A 59 -2.52 -3.66 15.59
C LEU A 59 -3.35 -3.75 16.88
N ASP A 60 -4.58 -4.21 16.77
CA ASP A 60 -5.37 -4.58 17.95
C ASP A 60 -5.12 -6.05 18.36
N ASP A 61 -5.61 -6.45 19.53
CA ASP A 61 -5.38 -7.80 20.07
C ASP A 61 -5.93 -8.92 19.14
N GLU A 62 -7.04 -8.65 18.43
CA GLU A 62 -7.62 -9.61 17.49
C GLU A 62 -6.73 -9.75 16.25
N GLN A 63 -6.26 -8.64 15.71
CA GLN A 63 -5.32 -8.58 14.59
C GLN A 63 -3.99 -9.26 14.95
N MET A 64 -3.49 -9.06 16.16
CA MET A 64 -2.29 -9.73 16.67
C MET A 64 -2.47 -11.24 16.76
N THR A 65 -3.59 -11.70 17.30
CA THR A 65 -3.90 -13.13 17.42
C THR A 65 -3.90 -13.80 16.03
N VAL A 66 -4.48 -13.15 15.02
CA VAL A 66 -4.48 -13.64 13.64
C VAL A 66 -3.07 -13.64 13.05
N LEU A 67 -2.30 -12.59 13.31
CA LEU A 67 -0.94 -12.44 12.81
C LEU A 67 0.01 -13.50 13.36
N GLU A 68 -0.05 -13.78 14.67
CA GLU A 68 0.76 -14.80 15.34
C GLU A 68 0.44 -16.20 14.83
N ARG A 69 -0.84 -16.48 14.55
CA ARG A 69 -1.30 -17.75 13.98
C ARG A 69 -0.77 -17.97 12.55
N ASP A 70 -0.93 -16.97 11.69
CA ASP A 70 -0.66 -17.11 10.26
C ASP A 70 0.82 -16.84 9.92
N ARG A 71 1.48 -15.92 10.64
CA ARG A 71 2.85 -15.40 10.37
C ARG A 71 3.04 -14.79 8.98
N PHE A 72 1.94 -14.47 8.30
CA PHE A 72 1.91 -13.80 7.01
C PHE A 72 0.85 -12.69 7.00
N VAL A 73 1.13 -11.62 6.26
CA VAL A 73 0.15 -10.55 5.98
C VAL A 73 -0.15 -10.48 4.49
N GLU A 74 -1.40 -10.16 4.17
CA GLU A 74 -1.79 -9.79 2.81
C GLU A 74 -1.61 -8.29 2.62
N LEU A 75 -0.61 -7.88 1.84
CA LEU A 75 -0.41 -6.49 1.48
C LEU A 75 -1.16 -6.17 0.19
N ARG A 76 -1.99 -5.13 0.23
CA ARG A 76 -2.68 -4.56 -0.92
C ARG A 76 -2.17 -3.16 -1.14
N VAL A 77 -1.63 -2.92 -2.32
CA VAL A 77 -0.98 -1.67 -2.67
C VAL A 77 -1.78 -0.95 -3.74
N LYS A 78 -2.06 0.32 -3.50
CA LYS A 78 -2.44 1.27 -4.53
C LYS A 78 -1.22 2.12 -4.86
N PHE A 79 -0.78 2.10 -6.12
CA PHE A 79 0.33 2.94 -6.54
C PHE A 79 -0.16 4.33 -6.95
N SER A 80 0.63 5.33 -6.62
CA SER A 80 0.53 6.67 -7.18
C SER A 80 1.94 7.15 -7.55
N VAL A 81 2.04 8.03 -8.54
CA VAL A 81 3.34 8.55 -9.00
C VAL A 81 3.27 10.06 -8.97
N GLN A 82 4.28 10.68 -8.35
CA GLN A 82 4.37 12.13 -8.31
C GLN A 82 4.63 12.68 -9.72
N GLY A 83 3.94 13.76 -10.09
CA GLY A 83 4.24 14.47 -11.34
C GLY A 83 3.70 13.84 -12.63
N MET A 84 3.26 12.57 -12.62
CA MET A 84 2.56 11.99 -13.79
C MET A 84 1.21 12.66 -14.06
N HIS A 85 0.57 13.19 -13.03
CA HIS A 85 -0.65 13.96 -13.15
C HIS A 85 -0.29 15.44 -13.29
N GLY A 86 0.01 15.87 -14.52
CA GLY A 86 0.03 17.30 -14.83
C GLY A 86 -1.32 17.93 -14.47
N VAL A 87 -1.32 19.18 -14.00
CA VAL A 87 -2.58 19.93 -13.85
C VAL A 87 -3.07 20.26 -15.25
N LEU A 88 -4.12 19.58 -15.72
CA LEU A 88 -4.79 19.91 -16.97
C LEU A 88 -5.28 21.36 -16.91
N THR A 89 -4.60 22.26 -17.62
CA THR A 89 -4.97 23.68 -17.76
C THR A 89 -6.21 23.85 -18.63
N HIS A 90 -6.44 22.92 -19.57
CA HIS A 90 -7.61 22.87 -20.43
C HIS A 90 -8.32 21.52 -20.23
N LYS A 91 -9.13 21.43 -19.18
CA LYS A 91 -9.96 20.25 -18.92
C LYS A 91 -11.14 20.26 -19.88
N THR A 92 -11.11 19.41 -20.90
CA THR A 92 -12.36 18.99 -21.55
C THR A 92 -13.26 18.39 -20.47
N LYS A 93 -14.50 18.86 -20.32
CA LYS A 93 -15.42 18.38 -19.29
C LYS A 93 -15.59 16.88 -19.46
N ILE A 94 -14.99 16.12 -18.56
CA ILE A 94 -15.15 14.69 -18.53
C ILE A 94 -16.52 14.43 -17.92
N VAL A 95 -17.50 13.95 -18.69
CA VAL A 95 -18.86 13.59 -18.22
C VAL A 95 -18.84 12.28 -17.39
N ARG A 96 -17.74 12.01 -16.68
CA ARG A 96 -17.46 10.76 -15.94
C ARG A 96 -18.10 10.71 -14.55
N ASP A 97 -18.89 11.69 -14.14
CA ASP A 97 -19.62 11.62 -12.86
C ASP A 97 -21.02 11.01 -13.00
N GLY A 98 -21.34 10.42 -14.15
CA GLY A 98 -22.58 9.66 -14.37
C GLY A 98 -22.50 8.23 -13.80
N PRO A 99 -23.64 7.62 -13.47
CA PRO A 99 -23.72 6.30 -12.80
C PRO A 99 -23.05 5.14 -13.58
N ASN A 100 -22.82 5.29 -14.88
CA ASN A 100 -22.21 4.28 -15.75
C ASN A 100 -20.84 4.70 -16.32
N SER A 101 -20.16 5.66 -15.69
CA SER A 101 -18.86 6.09 -16.15
C SER A 101 -17.82 4.98 -15.97
N LYS A 102 -17.03 4.75 -17.03
CA LYS A 102 -15.89 3.83 -16.94
C LYS A 102 -14.82 4.50 -16.07
N LYS A 103 -14.67 4.02 -14.84
CA LYS A 103 -13.55 4.39 -13.96
C LYS A 103 -12.23 4.01 -14.63
N LEU A 104 -11.24 4.88 -14.53
CA LEU A 104 -9.89 4.55 -14.98
C LEU A 104 -9.37 3.39 -14.12
N ALA A 105 -8.60 2.50 -14.74
CA ALA A 105 -7.93 1.45 -13.99
C ALA A 105 -6.95 2.10 -13.01
N GLU A 106 -7.09 1.77 -11.73
CA GLU A 106 -6.11 2.14 -10.72
C GLU A 106 -5.00 1.08 -10.73
N PRO A 107 -3.72 1.46 -10.66
CA PRO A 107 -2.63 0.50 -10.53
C PRO A 107 -2.69 -0.10 -9.13
N ARG A 108 -3.25 -1.31 -9.02
CA ARG A 108 -3.37 -2.07 -7.77
C ARG A 108 -2.55 -3.33 -7.84
N TRP A 109 -1.86 -3.63 -6.74
CA TRP A 109 -1.09 -4.86 -6.59
C TRP A 109 -1.42 -5.53 -5.26
N LYS A 110 -1.33 -6.85 -5.23
CA LYS A 110 -1.62 -7.66 -4.06
C LYS A 110 -0.52 -8.71 -3.91
N THR A 111 0.03 -8.82 -2.71
CA THR A 111 1.06 -9.80 -2.40
C THR A 111 0.87 -10.33 -0.97
N VAL A 112 1.60 -11.38 -0.63
CA VAL A 112 1.63 -11.98 0.71
C VAL A 112 3.05 -11.84 1.22
N LEU A 113 3.22 -11.24 2.39
CA LEU A 113 4.53 -11.01 3.00
C LEU A 113 4.67 -11.87 4.24
N PRO A 114 5.78 -12.60 4.41
CA PRO A 114 6.13 -13.19 5.70
C PRO A 114 6.43 -12.07 6.71
N ILE A 115 6.07 -12.30 7.97
CA ILE A 115 6.54 -11.46 9.05
C ILE A 115 7.94 -11.89 9.45
N VAL A 116 8.89 -10.95 9.40
CA VAL A 116 10.19 -11.11 10.03
C VAL A 116 10.08 -10.56 11.46
N LEU A 117 10.43 -11.42 12.43
CA LEU A 117 10.46 -11.12 13.86
C LEU A 117 11.86 -10.67 14.29
#